data_AF-A0A0D0CDQ4-F1
#
_entry.id   AF-A0A0D0CDQ4-F1
#
_cell.length_a   1.000
_cell.length_b   1.000
_cell.length_c   1.000
_cell.angle_alpha   90.00
_cell.angle_beta   90.00
_cell.angle_gamma   90.00
#
_symmetry.space_group_name_H-M   'P 1'
#
loop_
_entity.id
_entity.type
_entity.pdbx_description
1 polymer ?
#
loop_
_entity_poly.entity_id
_entity_poly.type
_entity_poly.pdbx_seq_one_letter_code
_entity_poly.pdbx_strand_id
1 'polypeptide(L)'
;HPTAGKVVRQEPVPQARWQSLFSGEDSSGDSEYKPFNDRLDWELAQWAVQEKIPHKSFDRLLKIPQVVKERLNLSYSNSRSMLQQVDALPERCGKWYTKQFSFKDRPDEHFTVRHCDPIEAIRGLWGDPAYANDLVYKPAKMFRRAEQTEEERIYAEMWT
;
A
#
# COMPACT_ATOMS: atom_id res chain seq x y z
N HIS A 1 17.90 -18.22 -30.05
CA HIS A 1 16.44 -18.11 -29.98
C HIS A 1 15.99 -16.88 -30.79
N PRO A 2 14.95 -16.94 -31.65
CA PRO A 2 14.55 -15.88 -32.58
C PRO A 2 13.99 -14.59 -31.93
N THR A 3 14.02 -14.51 -30.60
CA THR A 3 13.56 -13.36 -29.81
C THR A 3 14.71 -12.61 -29.12
N ALA A 4 15.95 -13.08 -29.26
CA ALA A 4 17.10 -12.40 -28.66
C ALA A 4 17.31 -11.01 -29.31
N GLY A 5 17.22 -9.95 -28.51
CA GLY A 5 17.47 -8.56 -28.95
C GLY A 5 16.24 -7.79 -29.44
N LYS A 6 15.02 -8.31 -29.33
CA LYS A 6 13.82 -7.49 -29.59
C LYS A 6 13.64 -6.47 -28.47
N VAL A 7 13.52 -5.19 -28.83
CA VAL A 7 13.17 -4.10 -27.90
C VAL A 7 11.79 -4.42 -27.31
N VAL A 8 11.77 -4.80 -26.04
CA VAL A 8 10.53 -4.97 -25.28
C VAL A 8 9.91 -3.58 -25.19
N ARG A 9 8.76 -3.40 -25.82
CA ARG A 9 7.99 -2.17 -25.75
C ARG A 9 7.69 -1.92 -24.27
N GLN A 10 8.24 -0.86 -23.69
CA GLN A 10 7.97 -0.51 -22.30
C GLN A 10 6.46 -0.26 -22.18
N GLU A 11 5.79 -1.11 -21.39
CA GLU A 11 4.43 -0.83 -20.93
C GLU A 11 4.42 0.54 -20.24
N PRO A 12 3.27 1.25 -20.24
CA PRO A 12 3.16 2.56 -19.61
C PRO A 12 3.73 2.53 -18.20
N VAL A 13 4.47 3.59 -17.86
CA VAL A 13 5.23 3.70 -16.62
C VAL A 13 4.30 3.35 -15.43
N PRO A 14 4.64 2.35 -14.59
CA PRO A 14 3.79 1.92 -13.46
C PRO A 14 3.37 3.08 -12.54
N GLN A 15 4.20 4.13 -12.51
CA GLN A 15 4.00 5.37 -11.78
C GLN A 15 2.78 6.18 -12.27
N ALA A 16 2.36 6.05 -13.53
CA ALA A 16 1.23 6.81 -14.08
C ALA A 16 -0.10 6.45 -13.41
N ARG A 17 -0.33 5.17 -13.10
CA ARG A 17 -1.49 4.71 -12.31
C ARG A 17 -1.47 5.35 -10.92
N TRP A 18 -0.30 5.37 -10.28
CA TRP A 18 -0.13 5.96 -8.96
C TRP A 18 -0.33 7.47 -8.96
N GLN A 19 0.22 8.16 -9.94
CA GLN A 19 -0.03 9.58 -10.16
C GLN A 19 -1.53 9.84 -10.35
N SER A 20 -2.25 9.03 -11.13
CA SER A 20 -3.71 9.21 -11.27
C SER A 20 -4.51 8.96 -9.99
N LEU A 21 -4.04 8.07 -9.10
CA LEU A 21 -4.74 7.71 -7.86
C LEU A 21 -4.39 8.62 -6.67
N PHE A 22 -3.18 9.19 -6.67
CA PHE A 22 -2.61 9.89 -5.51
C PHE A 22 -1.99 11.25 -5.84
N SER A 23 -1.75 11.59 -7.11
CA SER A 23 -1.43 12.95 -7.55
C SER A 23 -2.71 13.64 -8.03
N GLY A 24 -3.50 14.15 -7.07
CA GLY A 24 -4.48 15.18 -7.38
C GLY A 24 -3.77 16.44 -7.92
N GLU A 25 -4.46 17.21 -8.76
CA GLU A 25 -4.00 18.42 -9.47
C GLU A 25 -3.60 19.61 -8.55
N ASP A 26 -3.02 19.40 -7.38
CA ASP A 26 -2.67 20.48 -6.47
C ASP A 26 -1.17 20.48 -6.17
N SER A 27 -0.52 21.54 -6.66
CA SER A 27 0.86 21.93 -6.38
C SER A 27 1.08 22.45 -4.95
N SER A 28 0.19 22.12 -4.02
CA SER A 28 0.33 22.38 -2.58
C SER A 28 0.48 21.03 -1.86
N GLY A 29 1.32 20.96 -0.83
CA GLY A 29 1.56 19.74 -0.03
C GLY A 29 0.35 19.22 0.76
N ASP A 30 -0.87 19.51 0.31
CA ASP A 30 -2.17 19.21 0.92
C ASP A 30 -2.79 17.92 0.36
N SER A 31 -2.13 17.28 -0.61
CA SER A 31 -2.59 16.03 -1.25
C SER A 31 -2.21 14.76 -0.48
N GLU A 32 -1.21 14.83 0.41
CA GLU A 32 -0.62 13.64 1.06
C GLU A 32 -1.62 12.91 1.98
N TYR A 33 -2.50 13.66 2.64
CA TYR A 33 -3.42 13.11 3.64
C TYR A 33 -4.86 12.92 3.11
N LYS A 34 -5.13 13.17 1.81
CA LYS A 34 -6.46 12.92 1.26
C LYS A 34 -6.87 11.44 1.46
N PRO A 35 -8.13 11.16 1.83
CA PRO A 35 -9.28 12.05 1.88
C PRO A 35 -9.45 12.85 3.19
N PHE A 36 -8.51 12.78 4.11
CA PHE A 36 -8.51 13.55 5.35
C PHE A 36 -8.15 15.02 5.09
N ASN A 37 -8.54 15.90 6.01
CA ASN A 37 -8.28 17.33 5.91
C ASN A 37 -6.80 17.64 6.09
N ASP A 38 -6.15 16.99 7.05
CA ASP A 38 -4.76 17.21 7.40
C ASP A 38 -4.14 15.96 8.08
N ARG A 39 -2.88 16.09 8.46
CA ARG A 39 -2.15 15.04 9.16
C ARG A 39 -2.79 14.62 10.48
N LEU A 40 -3.29 15.58 11.27
CA LEU A 40 -3.84 15.30 12.60
C LEU A 40 -5.13 14.49 12.46
N ASP A 41 -5.97 14.87 11.50
CA ASP A 41 -7.21 14.19 11.15
C ASP A 41 -6.94 12.72 10.76
N TRP A 42 -5.90 12.46 9.96
CA TRP A 42 -5.47 11.11 9.62
C TRP A 42 -4.88 10.34 10.81
N GLU A 43 -4.00 10.96 11.61
CA GLU A 43 -3.34 10.30 12.75
C GLU A 43 -4.37 9.86 13.81
N LEU A 44 -5.40 10.68 14.07
CA LEU A 44 -6.45 10.31 15.01
C LEU A 44 -7.28 9.13 14.51
N ALA A 45 -7.63 9.11 13.22
CA ALA A 45 -8.34 7.99 12.61
C ALA A 45 -7.49 6.71 12.65
N GLN A 46 -6.21 6.82 12.29
CA GLN A 46 -5.25 5.71 12.32
C GLN A 46 -5.12 5.14 13.73
N TRP A 47 -4.92 5.99 14.74
CA TRP A 47 -4.85 5.60 16.14
C TRP A 47 -6.10 4.88 16.60
N ALA A 48 -7.29 5.40 16.29
CA ALA A 48 -8.56 4.81 16.69
C ALA A 48 -8.76 3.39 16.10
N VAL A 49 -8.33 3.18 14.85
CA VAL A 49 -8.38 1.87 14.18
C VAL A 49 -7.37 0.90 14.78
N GLN A 50 -6.13 1.34 15.03
CA GLN A 50 -5.08 0.50 15.60
C GLN A 50 -5.42 0.02 17.01
N GLU A 51 -5.93 0.91 17.86
CA GLU A 51 -6.36 0.60 19.23
C GLU A 51 -7.71 -0.12 19.30
N LYS A 52 -8.37 -0.37 18.16
CA LYS A 52 -9.68 -1.02 18.06
C LYS A 52 -10.71 -0.36 18.99
N ILE A 53 -10.72 0.97 19.02
CA ILE A 53 -11.61 1.72 19.90
C ILE A 53 -13.08 1.38 19.56
N PRO A 54 -13.92 1.02 20.55
CA PRO A 54 -15.33 0.76 20.29
C PRO A 54 -16.02 1.98 19.69
N HIS A 55 -16.81 1.79 18.62
CA HIS A 55 -17.43 2.91 17.88
C HIS A 55 -18.24 3.84 18.80
N LYS A 56 -19.01 3.27 19.74
CA LYS A 56 -19.80 4.07 20.69
C LYS A 56 -18.94 4.95 21.61
N SER A 57 -17.71 4.53 21.92
CA SER A 57 -16.80 5.33 22.74
C SER A 57 -16.17 6.45 21.91
N PHE A 58 -15.76 6.16 20.68
CA PHE A 58 -15.22 7.16 19.77
C PHE A 58 -16.29 8.20 19.38
N ASP A 59 -17.52 7.78 19.10
CA ASP A 59 -18.65 8.68 18.83
C ASP A 59 -18.94 9.62 20.01
N ARG A 60 -18.75 9.17 21.25
CA ARG A 60 -18.90 10.04 22.44
C ARG A 60 -17.81 11.11 22.49
N LEU A 61 -16.57 10.76 22.12
CA LEU A 61 -15.47 11.73 21.99
C LEU A 61 -15.77 12.76 20.90
N LEU A 62 -16.21 12.30 19.72
CA LEU A 62 -16.51 13.17 18.57
C LEU A 62 -17.76 14.06 18.78
N LYS A 63 -18.64 13.71 19.72
CA LYS A 63 -19.78 14.57 20.09
C LYS A 63 -19.39 15.78 20.93
N ILE A 64 -18.16 15.84 21.46
CA ILE A 64 -17.70 17.01 22.20
C ILE A 64 -17.58 18.18 21.21
N PRO A 65 -18.39 19.25 21.32
CA PRO A 65 -18.56 20.24 20.25
C PRO A 65 -17.26 20.90 19.78
N GLN A 66 -16.34 21.16 20.71
CA GLN A 66 -15.08 21.84 20.43
C GLN A 66 -14.03 20.90 19.80
N VAL A 67 -14.17 19.58 19.97
CA VAL A 67 -13.14 18.61 19.56
C VAL A 67 -13.08 18.48 18.05
N VAL A 68 -14.23 18.28 17.38
CA VAL A 68 -14.27 18.01 15.93
C VAL A 68 -13.93 19.25 15.10
N LYS A 69 -14.55 20.40 15.37
CA LYS A 69 -14.41 21.59 14.50
C LYS A 69 -13.39 22.62 14.98
N GLU A 70 -13.29 22.85 16.29
CA GLU A 70 -12.51 24.00 16.82
C GLU A 70 -11.08 23.64 17.20
N ARG A 71 -10.81 22.37 17.53
CA ARG A 71 -9.49 21.93 18.03
C ARG A 71 -8.75 21.01 17.08
N LEU A 72 -9.44 20.07 16.44
CA LEU A 72 -8.80 19.01 15.65
C LEU A 72 -9.14 19.04 14.16
N ASN A 73 -10.06 19.91 13.73
CA ASN A 73 -10.43 20.10 12.32
C ASN A 73 -10.72 18.77 11.56
N LEU A 74 -11.40 17.84 12.22
CA LEU A 74 -11.60 16.49 11.71
C LEU A 74 -12.56 16.48 10.49
N SER A 75 -12.26 15.65 9.50
CA SER A 75 -13.11 15.48 8.31
C SER A 75 -14.32 14.57 8.56
N TYR A 76 -14.38 13.91 9.71
CA TYR A 76 -15.45 13.01 10.13
C TYR A 76 -16.12 13.46 11.44
N SER A 77 -17.40 13.13 11.59
CA SER A 77 -18.20 13.50 12.78
C SER A 77 -18.57 12.31 13.68
N ASN A 78 -18.34 11.10 13.18
CA ASN A 78 -18.60 9.84 13.88
C ASN A 78 -17.70 8.72 13.31
N SER A 79 -17.61 7.60 14.04
CA SER A 79 -16.85 6.41 13.63
C SER A 79 -17.25 5.91 12.24
N ARG A 80 -18.55 6.00 11.89
CA ARG A 80 -19.02 5.52 10.59
C ARG A 80 -18.48 6.37 9.44
N SER A 81 -18.53 7.70 9.55
CA SER A 81 -17.96 8.60 8.54
C SER A 81 -16.44 8.44 8.43
N MET A 82 -15.75 8.24 9.56
CA MET A 82 -14.31 7.96 9.57
C MET A 82 -13.99 6.68 8.80
N LEU A 83 -14.70 5.58 9.11
CA LEU A 83 -14.50 4.31 8.42
C LEU A 83 -14.85 4.40 6.93
N GLN A 84 -15.87 5.16 6.55
CA GLN A 84 -16.19 5.40 5.14
C GLN A 84 -15.05 6.11 4.40
N GLN A 85 -14.34 7.03 5.04
CA GLN A 85 -13.15 7.65 4.43
C GLN A 85 -11.99 6.67 4.32
N VAL A 86 -11.78 5.82 5.33
CA VAL A 86 -10.78 4.75 5.27
C VAL A 86 -11.11 3.78 4.13
N ASP A 87 -12.37 3.39 3.97
CA ASP A 87 -12.83 2.49 2.91
C ASP A 87 -12.77 3.13 1.51
N ALA A 88 -12.79 4.47 1.44
CA ALA A 88 -12.66 5.20 0.18
C ALA A 88 -11.20 5.30 -0.33
N LEU A 89 -10.22 4.96 0.51
CA LEU A 89 -8.82 4.94 0.10
C LEU A 89 -8.62 3.92 -1.03
N PRO A 90 -8.01 4.32 -2.16
CA PRO A 90 -7.79 3.40 -3.27
C PRO A 90 -6.83 2.28 -2.86
N GLU A 91 -7.13 1.06 -3.30
CA GLU A 91 -6.29 -0.11 -3.05
C GLU A 91 -4.95 0.02 -3.78
N ARG A 92 -3.85 0.12 -3.02
CA ARG A 92 -2.48 0.24 -3.54
C ARG A 92 -1.97 -1.02 -4.23
N CYS A 93 -2.30 -2.20 -3.69
CA CYS A 93 -1.81 -3.51 -4.16
C CYS A 93 -2.90 -4.36 -4.83
N GLY A 94 -3.92 -3.69 -5.38
CA GLY A 94 -5.10 -4.34 -5.94
C GLY A 94 -5.98 -5.00 -4.89
N LYS A 95 -6.93 -5.81 -5.38
CA LYS A 95 -7.99 -6.40 -4.56
C LYS A 95 -7.47 -7.47 -3.62
N TRP A 96 -7.81 -7.33 -2.35
CA TRP A 96 -7.58 -8.36 -1.34
C TRP A 96 -8.74 -9.35 -1.29
N TYR A 97 -8.39 -10.63 -1.18
CA TYR A 97 -9.32 -11.74 -1.02
C TYR A 97 -9.13 -12.36 0.35
N THR A 98 -10.23 -12.75 0.98
CA THR A 98 -10.23 -13.49 2.24
C THR A 98 -10.77 -14.88 1.97
N LYS A 99 -10.00 -15.90 2.30
CA LYS A 99 -10.43 -17.30 2.26
C LYS A 99 -10.36 -17.89 3.66
N GLN A 100 -11.38 -18.67 3.99
CA GLN A 100 -11.35 -19.51 5.17
C GLN A 100 -11.24 -20.97 4.74
N PHE A 101 -10.39 -21.72 5.43
CA PHE A 101 -10.28 -23.17 5.24
C PHE A 101 -10.00 -23.85 6.58
N SER A 102 -10.33 -25.12 6.66
CA SER A 102 -9.97 -26.01 7.76
C SER A 102 -9.08 -27.14 7.23
N PHE A 103 -8.31 -27.75 8.11
CA PHE A 103 -7.52 -28.93 7.76
C PHE A 103 -8.31 -30.21 8.05
N LYS A 104 -8.00 -31.30 7.34
CA LYS A 104 -8.75 -32.57 7.47
C LYS A 104 -8.65 -33.17 8.88
N ASP A 105 -7.53 -32.96 9.55
CA ASP A 105 -7.26 -33.40 10.92
C ASP A 105 -7.92 -32.49 11.97
N ARG A 106 -8.37 -31.28 11.59
CA ARG A 106 -9.02 -30.30 12.47
C ARG A 106 -10.18 -29.61 11.74
N PRO A 107 -11.29 -30.32 11.48
CA PRO A 107 -12.40 -29.78 10.70
C PRO A 107 -13.09 -28.60 11.39
N ASP A 108 -13.07 -28.56 12.73
CA ASP A 108 -13.70 -27.54 13.55
C ASP A 108 -12.82 -26.28 13.74
N GLU A 109 -11.55 -26.32 13.28
CA GLU A 109 -10.63 -25.18 13.36
C GLU A 109 -10.56 -24.47 12.00
N HIS A 110 -10.94 -23.19 11.97
CA HIS A 110 -10.93 -22.38 10.76
C HIS A 110 -9.76 -21.40 10.73
N PHE A 111 -9.02 -21.41 9.64
CA PHE A 111 -7.91 -20.52 9.37
C PHE A 111 -8.31 -19.50 8.32
N THR A 112 -8.06 -18.22 8.61
CA THR A 112 -8.32 -17.12 7.68
C THR A 112 -7.02 -16.72 6.99
N VAL A 113 -6.98 -16.84 5.67
CA VAL A 113 -5.88 -16.32 4.84
C VAL A 113 -6.37 -15.16 4.01
N ARG A 114 -5.63 -14.05 4.09
CA ARG A 114 -5.80 -12.90 3.20
C ARG A 114 -4.70 -12.93 2.14
N HIS A 115 -5.10 -12.85 0.87
CA HIS A 115 -4.17 -12.86 -0.25
C HIS A 115 -4.63 -11.87 -1.34
N CYS A 116 -3.71 -11.42 -2.18
CA CYS A 116 -3.98 -10.59 -3.37
C CYS A 116 -3.32 -11.21 -4.60
N ASP A 117 -3.61 -10.70 -5.80
CA ASP A 117 -2.92 -11.10 -7.02
C ASP A 117 -1.46 -10.63 -6.94
N PRO A 118 -0.46 -11.53 -7.04
CA PRO A 118 0.95 -11.14 -6.94
C PRO A 118 1.37 -10.12 -8.01
N ILE A 119 0.78 -10.14 -9.20
CA ILE A 119 1.09 -9.17 -10.26
C ILE A 119 0.57 -7.78 -9.88
N GLU A 120 -0.65 -7.69 -9.34
CA GLU A 120 -1.20 -6.41 -8.84
C GLU A 120 -0.44 -5.89 -7.63
N ALA A 121 0.02 -6.78 -6.74
CA ALA A 121 0.86 -6.40 -5.60
C ALA A 121 2.22 -5.85 -6.06
N ILE A 122 2.87 -6.49 -7.04
CA ILE A 122 4.14 -6.01 -7.63
C ILE A 122 3.92 -4.67 -8.34
N ARG A 123 2.86 -4.52 -9.14
CA ARG A 123 2.51 -3.26 -9.80
C ARG A 123 2.25 -2.14 -8.80
N GLY A 124 1.60 -2.46 -7.68
CA GLY A 124 1.42 -1.56 -6.55
C GLY A 124 2.78 -1.10 -6.01
N LEU A 125 3.59 -2.04 -5.55
CA LEU A 125 4.92 -1.73 -4.99
C LEU A 125 5.78 -0.91 -5.95
N TRP A 126 5.78 -1.25 -7.24
CA TRP A 126 6.62 -0.60 -8.25
C TRP A 126 6.18 0.80 -8.66
N GLY A 127 4.91 1.12 -8.48
CA GLY A 127 4.41 2.44 -8.83
C GLY A 127 4.40 3.43 -7.66
N ASP A 128 4.58 2.97 -6.41
CA ASP A 128 4.65 3.85 -5.25
C ASP A 128 5.98 4.64 -5.25
N PRO A 129 5.93 5.98 -5.34
CA PRO A 129 7.12 6.82 -5.39
C PRO A 129 8.02 6.69 -4.15
N ALA A 130 7.45 6.30 -3.00
CA ALA A 130 8.20 6.13 -1.76
C ALA A 130 9.31 5.06 -1.89
N TYR A 131 9.11 4.07 -2.76
CA TYR A 131 10.07 2.98 -3.00
C TYR A 131 10.89 3.18 -4.28
N ALA A 132 10.73 4.28 -5.00
CA ALA A 132 11.37 4.49 -6.30
C ALA A 132 12.91 4.38 -6.23
N ASN A 133 13.53 4.78 -5.11
CA ASN A 133 14.96 4.70 -4.91
C ASN A 133 15.45 3.29 -4.51
N ASP A 134 14.58 2.47 -3.94
CA ASP A 134 14.91 1.12 -3.46
C ASP A 134 14.66 0.05 -4.54
N LEU A 135 13.84 0.37 -5.54
CA LEU A 135 13.47 -0.52 -6.63
C LEU A 135 14.52 -0.51 -7.75
N VAL A 136 15.50 -1.41 -7.62
CA VAL A 136 16.52 -1.60 -8.64
C VAL A 136 16.03 -2.60 -9.70
N TYR A 137 15.53 -2.09 -10.83
CA TYR A 137 15.28 -2.91 -12.04
C TYR A 137 16.35 -2.66 -13.10
N LYS A 138 17.58 -3.08 -12.81
CA LYS A 138 18.68 -3.12 -13.79
C LYS A 138 19.52 -4.38 -13.59
N PRO A 139 20.14 -4.92 -14.65
CA PRO A 139 21.11 -6.00 -14.51
C PRO A 139 22.20 -5.61 -13.51
N ALA A 140 22.43 -6.47 -12.51
CA ALA A 140 23.49 -6.29 -11.52
C ALA A 140 24.55 -7.38 -11.69
N LYS A 141 25.82 -7.02 -11.56
CA LYS A 141 26.91 -7.98 -11.40
C LYS A 141 27.05 -8.23 -9.90
N MET A 142 26.84 -9.47 -9.48
CA MET A 142 27.02 -9.89 -8.08
C MET A 142 28.27 -10.76 -7.97
N PHE A 143 29.04 -10.55 -6.91
CA PHE A 143 30.25 -11.31 -6.60
C PHE A 143 30.12 -11.88 -5.20
N ARG A 144 30.71 -13.05 -4.97
CA ARG A 144 30.63 -13.76 -3.69
C ARG A 144 31.37 -13.03 -2.57
N ARG A 145 32.43 -12.30 -2.88
CA ARG A 145 33.19 -11.47 -1.95
C ARG A 145 33.43 -10.07 -2.53
N ALA A 146 34.01 -9.20 -1.72
CA ALA A 146 34.37 -7.83 -2.10
C ALA A 146 35.47 -7.80 -3.18
N GLU A 147 36.29 -8.84 -3.27
CA GLU A 147 37.29 -9.02 -4.32
C GLU A 147 36.57 -9.40 -5.63
N GLN A 148 36.44 -8.44 -6.55
CA GLN A 148 35.68 -8.61 -7.79
C GLN A 148 36.48 -9.39 -8.84
N THR A 149 36.65 -10.69 -8.63
CA THR A 149 37.27 -11.61 -9.62
C THR A 149 36.19 -12.32 -10.44
N GLU A 150 36.49 -12.67 -11.69
CA GLU A 150 35.53 -13.36 -12.57
C GLU A 150 35.11 -14.73 -12.03
N GLU A 151 36.00 -15.42 -11.33
CA GLU A 151 35.76 -16.73 -10.70
C GLU A 151 34.72 -16.67 -9.57
N GLU A 152 34.59 -15.52 -8.92
CA GLU A 152 33.64 -15.30 -7.82
C GLU A 152 32.31 -14.67 -8.28
N ARG A 153 32.13 -14.46 -9.59
CA ARG A 153 30.90 -13.90 -10.14
C ARG A 153 29.75 -14.87 -9.98
N ILE A 154 28.67 -14.38 -9.37
CA ILE A 154 27.42 -15.11 -9.23
C ILE A 154 26.62 -14.92 -10.51
N TYR A 155 26.32 -16.04 -11.17
CA TYR A 155 25.42 -16.09 -12.31
C TYR A 155 24.06 -16.55 -11.80
N ALA A 156 23.10 -15.63 -11.70
CA ALA A 156 21.72 -15.98 -11.46
C ALA A 156 21.08 -16.35 -12.80
N GLU A 157 20.58 -17.57 -12.91
CA GLU A 157 19.75 -17.98 -14.05
C GLU A 157 18.41 -17.26 -13.94
N MET A 158 18.26 -16.12 -14.62
CA MET A 158 16.94 -15.60 -14.90
C MET A 158 16.34 -16.43 -16.03
N TRP A 159 15.45 -17.36 -15.68
CA TRP A 159 14.61 -18.05 -16.66
C TRP A 159 13.71 -17.01 -17.33
N THR A 160 13.91 -16.81 -18.62
CA THR A 160 13.05 -15.99 -19.51
C THR A 160 11.96 -16.83 -20.15
#